data_AF-A0A7W6PWE2-F1
#
_entry.id   AF-A0A7W6PWE2-F1
#
_cell.length_a   1.000
_cell.length_b   1.000
_cell.length_c   1.000
_cell.angle_alpha   90.00
_cell.angle_beta   90.00
_cell.angle_gamma   90.00
#
_symmetry.space_group_name_H-M   'P 1'
#
loop_
_entity.id
_entity.type
_entity.pdbx_description
1 polymer ?
#
loop_
_entity_poly.entity_id
_entity_poly.type
_entity_poly.pdbx_seq_one_letter_code
_entity_poly.pdbx_strand_id
1 'polypeptide(L)' 'MEMMWLSVVALLFAALVLLARSYVDFRRKEYLWAGICLAGALAILCAPIQSHAVKIDLPQTSER' A
#
# COMPACT_ATOMS: atom_id res chain seq x y z
N MET A 1 2.80 15.83 -9.66
CA MET A 1 2.07 15.25 -8.51
C MET A 1 0.83 14.45 -8.94
N GLU A 2 0.14 14.80 -10.02
CA GLU A 2 -1.08 14.09 -10.48
C GLU A 2 -0.88 12.59 -10.80
N MET A 3 0.24 12.20 -11.44
CA MET A 3 0.46 10.79 -11.77
C MET A 3 0.65 9.89 -10.54
N MET A 4 1.19 10.42 -9.43
CA MET A 4 1.43 9.64 -8.21
C MET A 4 0.12 9.21 -7.54
N TRP A 5 -0.88 10.09 -7.55
CA TRP A 5 -2.20 9.81 -6.98
C TRP A 5 -2.94 8.70 -7.75
N LEU A 6 -2.85 8.71 -9.09
CA LEU A 6 -3.44 7.65 -9.91
C LEU A 6 -2.82 6.28 -9.61
N SER A 7 -1.49 6.22 -9.42
CA SER A 7 -0.80 4.98 -9.05
C SER A 7 -1.24 4.45 -7.69
N VAL A 8 -1.41 5.33 -6.70
CA VAL A 8 -1.90 4.95 -5.36
C VAL A 8 -3.33 4.42 -5.43
N VAL A 9 -4.21 5.07 -6.20
CA VAL A 9 -5.59 4.62 -6.41
C VAL A 9 -5.63 3.26 -7.11
N ALA A 10 -4.79 3.05 -8.13
CA ALA A 10 -4.70 1.77 -8.83
C ALA A 10 -4.22 0.63 -7.90
N LEU A 11 -3.23 0.89 -7.04
CA LEU A 11 -2.73 -0.07 -6.06
C LEU A 11 -3.81 -0.44 -5.01
N LEU A 12 -4.55 0.55 -4.51
CA LEU A 12 -5.67 0.31 -3.60
C LEU A 12 -6.78 -0.52 -4.26
N PHE A 13 -7.10 -0.24 -5.52
CA PHE A 13 -8.07 -1.01 -6.27
C PHE A 13 -7.61 -2.45 -6.50
N ALA A 14 -6.33 -2.64 -6.84
CA ALA A 14 -5.72 -3.96 -6.95
C ALA A 14 -5.80 -4.73 -5.62
N ALA A 15 -5.49 -4.08 -4.50
CA ALA A 15 -5.58 -4.69 -3.17
C ALA A 15 -7.03 -5.13 -2.84
N LEU A 16 -8.03 -4.32 -3.18
CA LEU A 16 -9.45 -4.67 -3.03
C LEU A 16 -9.84 -5.89 -3.89
N VAL A 17 -9.41 -5.94 -5.15
CA VAL A 17 -9.67 -7.07 -6.04
C VAL A 17 -9.01 -8.35 -5.51
N LEU A 18 -7.78 -8.27 -5.01
CA LEU A 18 -7.06 -9.37 -4.37
C LEU A 18 -7.79 -9.85 -3.10
N LEU A 19 -8.30 -8.94 -2.27
CA LEU A 19 -9.11 -9.27 -1.09
C LEU A 19 -10.42 -9.96 -1.45
N ALA A 20 -11.18 -9.41 -2.41
CA ALA A 20 -12.42 -10.00 -2.88
C ALA A 20 -12.19 -11.39 -3.47
N ARG A 21 -11.12 -11.55 -4.26
CA ARG A 21 -10.75 -12.85 -4.84
C ARG A 21 -10.30 -13.85 -3.77
N SER A 22 -9.49 -13.42 -2.81
CA SER A 22 -9.12 -14.22 -1.65
C SER A 22 -10.34 -14.72 -0.89
N TYR A 23 -11.38 -13.91 -0.71
CA TYR A 23 -12.62 -14.33 -0.06
C TYR A 23 -13.37 -15.38 -0.87
N VAL A 24 -13.44 -15.23 -2.19
CA VAL A 24 -14.07 -16.23 -3.09
C VAL A 24 -13.29 -17.54 -3.10
N ASP A 25 -11.96 -17.50 -3.16
CA ASP A 25 -11.11 -18.69 -3.15
C ASP A 25 -11.14 -19.40 -1.78
N PHE A 26 -11.25 -18.65 -0.68
CA PHE A 26 -11.46 -19.22 0.65
C PHE A 26 -12.80 -19.95 0.77
N ARG A 27 -13.86 -19.39 0.15
CA ARG A 27 -15.17 -20.05 0.05
C ARG A 27 -15.12 -21.32 -0.81
N ARG A 28 -14.25 -21.35 -1.82
CA ARG A 28 -14.02 -22.52 -2.68
C ARG A 28 -13.10 -23.58 -2.04
N LYS A 29 -12.61 -23.35 -0.80
CA LYS A 29 -11.61 -24.20 -0.11
C LYS A 29 -10.27 -24.27 -0.85
N GLU A 30 -10.02 -23.35 -1.77
CA GLU A 30 -8.78 -23.20 -2.52
C GLU A 30 -7.80 -22.36 -1.68
N TYR A 31 -7.37 -22.89 -0.53
CA TYR A 31 -6.57 -22.15 0.46
C TYR A 31 -5.23 -21.66 -0.09
N LEU A 32 -4.65 -22.37 -1.06
CA LEU A 32 -3.44 -21.95 -1.75
C LEU A 32 -3.65 -20.64 -2.51
N TRP A 33 -4.74 -20.54 -3.28
CA TRP A 33 -5.06 -19.33 -4.04
C TRP A 33 -5.47 -18.18 -3.13
N ALA A 34 -6.24 -18.46 -2.07
CA ALA A 34 -6.56 -17.45 -1.06
C ALA A 34 -5.29 -16.89 -0.39
N GLY A 35 -4.34 -17.75 -0.04
CA GLY A 35 -3.06 -17.35 0.56
C GLY A 35 -2.21 -16.46 -0.36
N ILE A 36 -2.11 -16.80 -1.64
CA ILE A 36 -1.35 -16.01 -2.63
C ILE A 36 -1.99 -14.62 -2.80
N CYS A 37 -3.31 -14.55 -2.92
CA CYS A 37 -4.00 -13.27 -3.05
C CYS A 37 -3.86 -12.40 -1.80
N LEU A 38 -3.96 -13.00 -0.61
CA LEU A 38 -3.79 -12.30 0.66
C LEU A 38 -2.36 -11.78 0.84
N ALA A 39 -1.34 -12.59 0.51
CA ALA A 39 0.05 -12.17 0.53
C ALA A 39 0.32 -11.00 -0.45
N GLY A 40 -0.28 -11.03 -1.65
CA GLY A 40 -0.18 -9.94 -2.62
C GLY A 40 -0.79 -8.63 -2.12
N ALA A 41 -1.98 -8.69 -1.50
CA ALA A 41 -2.60 -7.52 -0.87
C ALA A 41 -1.74 -6.96 0.28
N LEU A 42 -1.16 -7.84 1.10
CA LEU A 42 -0.29 -7.44 2.19
C LEU A 42 0.98 -6.76 1.68
N ALA A 43 1.59 -7.29 0.62
CA ALA A 43 2.77 -6.69 0.00
C ALA A 43 2.49 -5.28 -0.54
N ILE A 44 1.31 -5.05 -1.13
CA ILE A 44 0.89 -3.72 -1.60
C ILE A 44 0.70 -2.75 -0.43
N LEU A 45 0.08 -3.20 0.68
CA LEU A 45 -0.17 -2.36 1.86
C LEU A 45 1.09 -2.06 2.67
N CYS A 46 2.03 -3.01 2.74
CA CYS A 46 3.29 -2.85 3.44
C CYS A 46 4.40 -2.28 2.55
N ALA A 47 4.14 -2.05 1.25
CA ALA A 47 5.13 -1.45 0.36
C ALA A 47 5.50 -0.04 0.90
N PRO A 48 6.79 0.23 1.15
CA PRO A 48 7.21 1.52 1.64
C PRO A 48 6.93 2.59 0.59
N ILE A 49 6.02 3.50 0.91
CA ILE A 49 5.77 4.70 0.10
C ILE A 49 6.99 5.60 0.31
N GLN A 50 7.76 5.85 -0.75
CA GLN A 50 8.87 6.80 -0.71
C GLN A 50 8.32 8.22 -0.50
N SER A 51 8.09 8.58 0.76
CA SER A 51 7.82 9.96 1.15
C SER A 51 9.16 10.69 1.16
N HIS A 52 9.39 11.60 0.22
CA HIS A 52 10.47 12.58 0.32
C HIS A 52 10.21 13.45 1.54
N ALA A 53 10.74 13.04 2.70
CA ALA A 53 10.71 13.82 3.92
C ALA A 53 11.71 14.97 3.76
N VAL A 54 11.21 16.14 3.37
CA VAL A 54 12.01 17.38 3.38
C VAL A 54 12.25 17.72 4.85
N LYS A 55 13.49 17.55 5.30
CA LYS A 55 13.93 18.05 6.60
C LYS A 55 14.03 19.57 6.48
N ILE A 56 13.09 20.27 7.11
CA ILE A 56 13.16 21.72 7.26
C ILE A 56 13.94 21.95 8.55
N ASP A 57 15.21 22.31 8.43
CA ASP A 57 15.98 22.82 9.57
C ASP A 57 15.44 24.21 9.89
N LEU A 58 14.71 24.33 11.01
CA LEU A 58 14.31 25.63 11.53
C LEU A 58 15.57 26.34 12.07
N PRO A 59 15.76 27.63 11.77
CA PRO A 59 16.85 28.39 12.36
C PRO A 59 16.67 28.38 13.88
N GLN A 60 17.62 27.78 14.60
CA GLN A 60 17.73 27.90 16.04
C GLN A 60 18.04 29.37 16.32
N THR A 61 17.07 30.13 16.84
CA THR A 61 17.32 31.49 17.29
C THR A 61 18.33 31.41 18.43
N SER A 62 19.58 31.78 18.14
CA SER A 62 20.61 31.93 19.14
C SER A 62 20.36 33.27 19.81
N GLU A 63 19.60 33.26 20.90
CA GLU A 63 19.54 34.42 21.80
C GLU A 63 20.97 34.74 22.26
N ARG A 64 21.40 35.97 21.97
CA ARG A 64 22.60 36.62 22.52
C ARG A 64 22.13 37.68 23.50
#